data_AF-A0A6P0XPU0-F1
#
_entry.id   AF-A0A6P0XPU0-F1
#
_cell.length_a   1.000
_cell.length_b   1.000
_cell.length_c   1.000
_cell.angle_alpha   90.00
_cell.angle_beta   90.00
_cell.angle_gamma   90.00
#
_symmetry.space_group_name_H-M   'P 1'
#
loop_
_entity.id
_entity.type
_entity.pdbx_description
1 polymer ?
#
loop_
_entity_poly.entity_id
_entity_poly.type
_entity_poly.pdbx_seq_one_letter_code
_entity_poly.pdbx_strand_id
1 'polypeptide(L)'
;MLHYRVDNYNHLISQIDSQTRVVILKPNQNGIDQISESLDECCDVDAVHIISHGAKGTLYLGDNILNSENIHLYVESIQQWGKCLSAEGEILIYGCQVASGKEGREFIRQLHQLTGANIAASETLTGNVSKGGNWNLEVIFGQLKSTLAFTPEVRASYAGVLADIVVNTTNDVVDDSDGVTSLREAIIEANSTPEDDTIQLTGGETYNLTISGSGENAAATGDLDIVAGGGEITVISEGEEQAVIDAGGESGINDRVFHVLEDAALELENVEITGGFLLNGNGGGINNSGTVGISNSTISGNFGNTGGGINNTGTVNVNDSSMGANIATIGGGIGNYSSGIVNINNNSIIALNIAPNGGGIFNSSTLNVNDSTISSNGGIYGGGIENTGTATISNSTVSGNLALSTETVENSAGGGILNVGSISINDSNISGNSSDFDGGGITIVSGTVNISDTTISENTAGLGGGIS
;
A
#
# COMPACT_ATOMS: atom_id res chain seq x y z
N MET A 1 23.00 -3.35 -8.75
CA MET A 1 21.53 -3.47 -8.88
C MET A 1 20.97 -3.47 -7.47
N LEU A 2 20.07 -2.54 -7.16
CA LEU A 2 19.50 -2.42 -5.83
C LEU A 2 17.97 -2.36 -5.95
N HIS A 3 17.29 -3.25 -5.25
CA HIS A 3 15.85 -3.32 -5.22
C HIS A 3 15.25 -2.13 -4.47
N TYR A 4 14.16 -1.54 -4.97
CA TYR A 4 13.57 -0.36 -4.33
C TYR A 4 13.10 -0.60 -2.88
N ARG A 5 12.66 -1.84 -2.57
CA ARG A 5 12.23 -2.22 -1.20
C ARG A 5 13.39 -2.38 -0.22
N VAL A 6 14.65 -2.36 -0.67
CA VAL A 6 15.79 -2.45 0.27
C VAL A 6 15.78 -1.23 1.17
N ASP A 7 15.53 -1.49 2.44
CA ASP A 7 15.43 -0.50 3.50
C ASP A 7 16.59 0.50 3.43
N ASN A 8 16.27 1.81 3.42
CA ASN A 8 17.23 2.92 3.40
C ASN A 8 18.45 2.69 2.50
N TYR A 9 18.19 2.27 1.27
CA TYR A 9 19.26 2.10 0.30
C TYR A 9 20.07 3.39 0.06
N ASN A 10 19.50 4.56 0.35
CA ASN A 10 20.21 5.85 0.33
C ASN A 10 21.44 5.84 1.27
N HIS A 11 21.31 5.26 2.45
CA HIS A 11 22.43 5.03 3.35
C HIS A 11 23.45 4.07 2.73
N LEU A 12 22.99 2.96 2.16
CA LEU A 12 23.85 1.96 1.52
C LEU A 12 24.67 2.55 0.36
N ILE A 13 24.06 3.41 -0.45
CA ILE A 13 24.73 4.02 -1.62
C ILE A 13 25.58 5.24 -1.26
N SER A 14 25.48 5.77 -0.04
CA SER A 14 26.15 7.01 0.38
C SER A 14 27.68 6.96 0.34
N GLN A 15 28.28 5.77 0.41
CA GLN A 15 29.73 5.58 0.32
C GLN A 15 30.10 4.39 -0.58
N ILE A 16 29.41 4.24 -1.71
CA ILE A 16 29.81 3.29 -2.74
C ILE A 16 31.08 3.79 -3.46
N ASP A 17 31.94 2.86 -3.88
CA ASP A 17 33.14 3.17 -4.65
C ASP A 17 32.77 3.95 -5.94
N SER A 18 33.51 5.03 -6.21
CA SER A 18 33.33 5.90 -7.39
C SER A 18 33.36 5.17 -8.74
N GLN A 19 33.90 3.96 -8.82
CA GLN A 19 33.93 3.12 -10.03
C GLN A 19 32.67 2.25 -10.19
N THR A 20 31.76 2.25 -9.21
CA THR A 20 30.54 1.44 -9.23
C THR A 20 29.36 2.22 -9.80
N ARG A 21 28.70 1.66 -10.82
CA ARG A 21 27.41 2.17 -11.31
C ARG A 21 26.29 1.61 -10.45
N VAL A 22 25.55 2.49 -9.79
CA VAL A 22 24.35 2.12 -9.02
C VAL A 22 23.14 2.22 -9.93
N VAL A 23 22.30 1.18 -9.91
CA VAL A 23 21.00 1.14 -10.59
C VAL A 23 19.96 0.73 -9.55
N ILE A 24 18.96 1.59 -9.35
CA ILE A 24 17.79 1.31 -8.51
C ILE A 24 16.72 0.68 -9.39
N LEU A 25 16.31 -0.55 -9.06
CA LEU A 25 15.24 -1.26 -9.76
C LEU A 25 13.91 -0.65 -9.35
N LYS A 26 13.12 -0.22 -10.33
CA LYS A 26 11.82 0.42 -10.12
C LYS A 26 10.76 -0.60 -9.66
N PRO A 27 9.79 -0.17 -8.85
CA PRO A 27 8.77 -1.03 -8.28
C PRO A 27 7.83 -1.68 -9.28
N ASN A 28 7.38 -0.94 -10.29
CA ASN A 28 6.30 -1.38 -11.18
C ASN A 28 6.84 -1.91 -12.52
N GLN A 29 8.01 -2.54 -12.48
CA GLN A 29 8.68 -3.08 -13.67
C GLN A 29 9.43 -4.35 -13.30
N ASN A 30 9.43 -5.32 -14.23
CA ASN A 30 10.17 -6.57 -14.07
C ASN A 30 11.66 -6.30 -13.84
N GLY A 31 12.15 -6.60 -12.64
CA GLY A 31 13.54 -6.32 -12.27
C GLY A 31 14.55 -7.15 -13.06
N ILE A 32 14.15 -8.32 -13.59
CA ILE A 32 15.01 -9.12 -14.47
C ILE A 32 15.28 -8.37 -15.78
N ASP A 33 14.23 -7.75 -16.34
CA ASP A 33 14.35 -6.96 -17.57
C ASP A 33 15.17 -5.70 -17.31
N GLN A 34 14.95 -5.00 -16.19
CA GLN A 34 15.72 -3.82 -15.81
C GLN A 34 17.23 -4.11 -15.62
N ILE A 35 17.59 -5.26 -15.03
CA ILE A 35 18.99 -5.69 -14.91
C ILE A 35 19.57 -5.98 -16.29
N SER A 36 18.81 -6.65 -17.16
CA SER A 36 19.24 -6.99 -18.53
C SER A 36 19.54 -5.73 -19.35
N GLU A 37 18.61 -4.77 -19.34
CA GLU A 37 18.76 -3.47 -20.01
C GLU A 37 19.99 -2.70 -19.49
N SER A 38 20.20 -2.71 -18.17
CA SER A 38 21.33 -2.03 -17.55
C SER A 38 22.69 -2.65 -17.91
N LEU A 39 22.76 -3.97 -18.05
CA LEU A 39 23.98 -4.68 -18.47
C LEU A 39 24.25 -4.53 -19.97
N ASP A 40 23.23 -4.40 -20.80
CA ASP A 40 23.41 -4.05 -22.22
C ASP A 40 24.05 -2.67 -22.40
N GLU A 41 23.71 -1.71 -21.53
CA GLU A 41 24.33 -0.39 -21.54
C GLU A 41 25.75 -0.38 -20.94
N CYS A 42 26.08 -1.36 -20.09
CA CYS A 42 27.33 -1.41 -19.32
C CYS A 42 27.82 -2.86 -19.20
N CYS A 43 28.32 -3.38 -20.33
CA CYS A 43 28.82 -4.74 -20.50
C CYS A 43 30.35 -4.79 -20.24
N ASP A 44 30.94 -6.00 -20.12
CA ASP A 44 32.34 -6.25 -19.70
C ASP A 44 32.66 -5.77 -18.28
N VAL A 45 31.76 -6.09 -17.34
CA VAL A 45 31.92 -5.74 -15.92
C VAL A 45 32.54 -6.90 -15.13
N ASP A 46 33.38 -6.57 -14.15
CA ASP A 46 34.01 -7.57 -13.29
C ASP A 46 33.07 -8.14 -12.23
N ALA A 47 32.08 -7.36 -11.79
CA ALA A 47 31.13 -7.80 -10.80
C ALA A 47 29.76 -7.13 -10.97
N VAL A 48 28.71 -7.90 -10.73
CA VAL A 48 27.35 -7.41 -10.55
C VAL A 48 26.91 -7.71 -9.13
N HIS A 49 26.75 -6.66 -8.34
CA HIS A 49 26.16 -6.76 -7.01
C HIS A 49 24.65 -6.58 -7.12
N ILE A 50 23.89 -7.57 -6.64
CA ILE A 50 22.42 -7.54 -6.57
C ILE A 50 22.02 -7.47 -5.10
N ILE A 51 21.45 -6.34 -4.69
CA ILE A 51 20.99 -6.09 -3.33
C ILE A 51 19.48 -6.07 -3.35
N SER A 52 18.86 -6.99 -2.61
CA SER A 52 17.41 -7.12 -2.53
C SER A 52 16.99 -7.80 -1.23
N HIS A 53 15.69 -7.78 -0.94
CA HIS A 53 15.11 -8.74 -0.02
C HIS A 53 15.26 -10.15 -0.58
N GLY A 54 15.22 -11.13 0.33
CA GLY A 54 15.35 -12.53 -0.04
C GLY A 54 14.59 -13.42 0.93
N ALA A 55 14.22 -14.58 0.40
CA ALA A 55 13.75 -15.71 1.17
C ALA A 55 14.44 -16.97 0.65
N LYS A 56 14.24 -18.10 1.33
CA LYS A 56 14.87 -19.38 0.98
C LYS A 56 14.62 -19.76 -0.50
N GLY A 57 15.63 -19.61 -1.35
CA GLY A 57 15.56 -19.92 -2.78
C GLY A 57 14.82 -18.90 -3.66
N THR A 58 14.54 -17.71 -3.13
CA THR A 58 13.77 -16.65 -3.80
C THR A 58 14.48 -15.31 -3.69
N LEU A 59 14.54 -14.58 -4.80
CA LEU A 59 15.04 -13.22 -4.89
C LEU A 59 13.96 -12.29 -5.42
N TYR A 60 13.67 -11.20 -4.72
CA TYR A 60 12.68 -10.20 -5.16
C TYR A 60 13.37 -9.18 -6.09
N LEU A 61 12.80 -8.89 -7.26
CA LEU A 61 13.38 -8.04 -8.30
C LEU A 61 12.31 -7.22 -9.01
N GLY A 62 12.07 -5.99 -8.56
CA GLY A 62 11.03 -5.10 -9.08
C GLY A 62 9.65 -5.59 -8.65
N ASP A 63 8.75 -5.78 -9.60
CA ASP A 63 7.43 -6.41 -9.41
C ASP A 63 7.46 -7.94 -9.54
N ASN A 64 8.65 -8.54 -9.62
CA ASN A 64 8.83 -9.95 -9.98
C ASN A 64 9.65 -10.72 -8.94
N ILE A 65 9.39 -12.01 -8.82
CA ILE A 65 10.20 -12.94 -8.02
C ILE A 65 11.04 -13.81 -8.96
N LEU A 66 12.27 -14.10 -8.56
CA LEU A 66 13.13 -15.06 -9.26
C LEU A 66 13.47 -16.21 -8.30
N ASN A 67 13.09 -17.43 -8.67
CA ASN A 67 13.33 -18.63 -7.87
C ASN A 67 13.54 -19.86 -8.77
N SER A 68 13.79 -21.03 -8.18
CA SER A 68 14.03 -22.28 -8.93
C SER A 68 12.83 -22.73 -9.77
N GLU A 69 11.61 -22.32 -9.42
CA GLU A 69 10.39 -22.74 -10.10
C GLU A 69 10.20 -21.97 -11.41
N ASN A 70 10.56 -20.68 -11.44
CA ASN A 70 10.31 -19.81 -12.58
C ASN A 70 11.57 -19.40 -13.37
N ILE A 71 12.78 -19.68 -12.89
CA ILE A 71 14.05 -19.30 -13.56
C ILE A 71 14.13 -19.76 -15.02
N HIS A 72 13.47 -20.88 -15.35
CA HIS A 72 13.42 -21.42 -16.71
C HIS A 72 12.71 -20.51 -17.71
N LEU A 73 11.86 -19.58 -17.23
CA LEU A 73 11.21 -18.56 -18.05
C LEU A 73 12.16 -17.42 -18.46
N TYR A 74 13.26 -17.24 -17.72
CA TYR A 74 14.18 -16.11 -17.87
C TYR A 74 15.58 -16.51 -18.39
N VAL A 75 15.69 -17.68 -19.02
CA VAL A 75 16.96 -18.25 -19.48
C VAL A 75 17.73 -17.31 -20.41
N GLU A 76 17.06 -16.65 -21.35
CA GLU A 76 17.72 -15.75 -22.31
C GLU A 76 18.31 -14.52 -21.60
N SER A 77 17.52 -13.86 -20.74
CA SER A 77 17.93 -12.70 -19.94
C SER A 77 19.08 -13.05 -18.99
N ILE A 78 19.00 -14.17 -18.28
CA ILE A 78 20.05 -14.59 -17.33
C ILE A 78 21.34 -14.98 -18.06
N GLN A 79 21.25 -15.66 -19.21
CA GLN A 79 22.42 -15.94 -20.04
C GLN A 79 23.06 -14.66 -20.60
N GLN A 80 22.26 -13.65 -20.92
CA GLN A 80 22.74 -12.33 -21.32
C GLN A 80 23.52 -11.66 -20.18
N TRP A 81 23.07 -11.75 -18.93
CA TRP A 81 23.83 -11.22 -17.78
C TRP A 81 25.24 -11.81 -17.75
N GLY A 82 25.34 -13.14 -17.89
CA GLY A 82 26.62 -13.84 -17.96
C GLY A 82 27.52 -13.39 -19.10
N LYS A 83 26.96 -13.12 -20.29
CA LYS A 83 27.73 -12.63 -21.46
C LYS A 83 28.30 -11.22 -21.26
N CYS A 84 27.71 -10.44 -20.36
CA CYS A 84 28.18 -9.09 -20.03
C CYS A 84 29.16 -9.04 -18.86
N LEU A 85 29.47 -10.18 -18.26
CA LEU A 85 30.55 -10.29 -17.30
C LEU A 85 31.88 -10.52 -18.02
N SER A 86 32.97 -10.05 -17.41
CA SER A 86 34.31 -10.41 -17.85
C SER A 86 34.54 -11.92 -17.71
N ALA A 87 35.64 -12.46 -18.25
CA ALA A 87 35.88 -13.91 -18.26
C ALA A 87 35.95 -14.56 -16.86
N GLU A 88 36.20 -13.77 -15.82
CA GLU A 88 36.18 -14.19 -14.42
C GLU A 88 35.07 -13.47 -13.61
N GLY A 89 34.14 -12.82 -14.30
CA GLY A 89 33.19 -11.92 -13.68
C GLY A 89 32.22 -12.63 -12.73
N GLU A 90 31.73 -11.83 -11.79
CA GLU A 90 31.11 -12.33 -10.56
C GLU A 90 29.72 -11.76 -10.36
N ILE A 91 28.83 -12.53 -9.74
CA ILE A 91 27.53 -12.04 -9.27
C ILE A 91 27.46 -12.24 -7.75
N LEU A 92 27.29 -11.15 -7.02
CA LEU A 92 27.21 -11.14 -5.57
C LEU A 92 25.79 -10.76 -5.16
N ILE A 93 25.07 -11.70 -4.52
CA ILE A 93 23.65 -11.59 -4.20
C ILE A 93 23.48 -11.37 -2.69
N TYR A 94 23.10 -10.16 -2.32
CA TYR A 94 22.80 -9.72 -0.97
C TYR A 94 21.28 -9.75 -0.81
N GLY A 95 20.76 -10.89 -0.38
CA GLY A 95 19.37 -11.01 0.05
C GLY A 95 19.31 -12.04 1.16
N CYS A 96 18.55 -11.75 2.21
CA CYS A 96 18.48 -12.62 3.37
C CYS A 96 18.09 -14.04 2.95
N GLN A 97 18.89 -15.01 3.38
CA GLN A 97 18.59 -16.43 3.25
C GLN A 97 18.33 -16.95 1.82
N VAL A 98 18.65 -16.20 0.76
CA VAL A 98 18.42 -16.61 -0.64
C VAL A 98 19.06 -17.97 -0.93
N ALA A 99 20.23 -18.21 -0.38
CA ALA A 99 20.97 -19.45 -0.56
C ALA A 99 20.73 -20.49 0.55
N SER A 100 19.77 -20.26 1.45
CA SER A 100 19.51 -21.10 2.62
C SER A 100 19.04 -22.51 2.25
N GLY A 101 19.63 -23.51 2.90
CA GLY A 101 19.24 -24.91 2.75
C GLY A 101 19.42 -25.48 1.32
N LYS A 102 18.77 -26.62 1.06
CA LYS A 102 18.92 -27.32 -0.23
C LYS A 102 18.28 -26.56 -1.39
N GLU A 103 17.11 -25.97 -1.16
CA GLU A 103 16.38 -25.18 -2.16
C GLU A 103 17.17 -23.94 -2.57
N GLY A 104 17.67 -23.15 -1.61
CA GLY A 104 18.48 -21.97 -1.91
C GLY A 104 19.77 -22.30 -2.65
N ARG A 105 20.52 -23.32 -2.21
CA ARG A 105 21.73 -23.74 -2.91
C ARG A 105 21.46 -24.25 -4.33
N GLU A 106 20.32 -24.89 -4.56
CA GLU A 106 19.89 -25.35 -5.88
C GLU A 106 19.57 -24.15 -6.79
N PHE A 107 18.85 -23.16 -6.28
CA PHE A 107 18.57 -21.92 -6.99
C PHE A 107 19.87 -21.21 -7.43
N ILE A 108 20.81 -21.01 -6.51
CA ILE A 108 22.10 -20.38 -6.83
C ILE A 108 22.92 -21.22 -7.81
N ARG A 109 22.86 -22.56 -7.72
CA ARG A 109 23.51 -23.47 -8.67
C ARG A 109 22.94 -23.31 -10.09
N GLN A 110 21.63 -23.15 -10.24
CA GLN A 110 20.99 -22.94 -11.54
C GLN A 110 21.39 -21.59 -12.13
N LEU A 111 21.42 -20.52 -11.32
CA LEU A 111 21.93 -19.22 -11.74
C LEU A 111 23.39 -19.30 -12.22
N HIS A 112 24.26 -19.98 -11.46
CA HIS A 112 25.66 -20.19 -11.83
C HIS A 112 25.79 -20.92 -13.18
N GLN A 113 24.94 -21.92 -13.43
CA GLN A 113 24.96 -22.67 -14.69
C GLN A 113 24.46 -21.86 -15.89
N LEU A 114 23.46 -21.01 -15.68
CA LEU A 114 22.89 -20.19 -16.74
C LEU A 114 23.81 -19.01 -17.09
N THR A 115 24.40 -18.35 -16.10
CA THR A 115 25.29 -17.21 -16.33
C THR A 115 26.71 -17.65 -16.71
N GLY A 116 27.17 -18.80 -16.21
CA GLY A 116 28.58 -19.19 -16.27
C GLY A 116 29.48 -18.37 -15.33
N ALA A 117 28.92 -17.46 -14.54
CA ALA A 117 29.63 -16.55 -13.64
C ALA A 117 30.04 -17.23 -12.35
N ASN A 118 31.04 -16.68 -11.65
CA ASN A 118 31.21 -17.01 -10.23
C ASN A 118 30.09 -16.34 -9.43
N ILE A 119 29.41 -17.07 -8.53
CA ILE A 119 28.30 -16.52 -7.75
C ILE A 119 28.55 -16.68 -6.25
N ALA A 120 28.29 -15.62 -5.50
CA ALA A 120 28.22 -15.59 -4.05
C ALA A 120 26.82 -15.15 -3.61
N ALA A 121 26.24 -15.81 -2.62
CA ALA A 121 24.94 -15.45 -2.10
C ALA A 121 24.85 -15.70 -0.59
N SER A 122 24.00 -14.93 0.10
CA SER A 122 23.80 -15.09 1.54
C SER A 122 22.95 -16.32 1.88
N GLU A 123 23.43 -17.12 2.83
CA GLU A 123 22.71 -18.23 3.45
C GLU A 123 21.95 -17.79 4.70
N THR A 124 22.34 -16.66 5.29
CA THR A 124 21.83 -16.15 6.57
C THR A 124 21.17 -14.78 6.42
N LEU A 125 20.78 -14.15 7.53
CA LEU A 125 20.30 -12.76 7.48
C LEU A 125 21.44 -11.84 7.04
N THR A 126 21.21 -11.02 6.02
CA THR A 126 22.15 -10.01 5.54
C THR A 126 21.87 -8.66 6.19
N GLY A 127 22.82 -8.04 6.90
CA GLY A 127 22.65 -6.70 7.48
C GLY A 127 23.17 -6.56 8.91
N ASN A 128 22.40 -5.91 9.77
CA ASN A 128 22.79 -5.52 11.12
C ASN A 128 23.06 -6.71 12.06
N VAL A 129 24.22 -6.69 12.74
CA VAL A 129 24.65 -7.76 13.65
C VAL A 129 23.78 -7.88 14.90
N SER A 130 23.23 -6.77 15.40
CA SER A 130 22.35 -6.79 16.57
C SER A 130 21.00 -7.44 16.26
N LYS A 131 20.55 -7.42 15.00
CA LYS A 131 19.37 -8.15 14.50
C LYS A 131 19.70 -9.58 14.03
N GLY A 132 20.90 -10.09 14.34
CA GLY A 132 21.35 -11.43 13.93
C GLY A 132 21.85 -11.54 12.49
N GLY A 133 21.93 -10.42 11.77
CA GLY A 133 22.45 -10.35 10.41
C GLY A 133 23.97 -10.26 10.32
N ASN A 134 24.51 -10.45 9.13
CA ASN A 134 25.91 -10.14 8.82
C ASN A 134 26.03 -9.81 7.31
N TRP A 135 27.21 -9.49 6.80
CA TRP A 135 27.37 -9.15 5.38
C TRP A 135 28.12 -10.22 4.58
N ASN A 136 28.23 -11.43 5.13
CA ASN A 136 28.93 -12.52 4.46
C ASN A 136 28.02 -13.16 3.40
N LEU A 137 28.65 -13.66 2.35
CA LEU A 137 28.00 -14.45 1.31
C LEU A 137 28.54 -15.87 1.44
N GLU A 138 27.82 -16.70 2.17
CA GLU A 138 28.31 -18.00 2.66
C GLU A 138 28.25 -19.10 1.60
N VAL A 139 27.36 -18.97 0.61
CA VAL A 139 27.25 -19.92 -0.49
C VAL A 139 27.96 -19.38 -1.72
N ILE A 140 29.00 -20.11 -2.15
CA ILE A 140 29.85 -19.73 -3.27
C ILE A 140 29.88 -20.86 -4.30
N PHE A 141 29.64 -20.51 -5.57
CA PHE A 141 29.88 -21.36 -6.73
C PHE A 141 30.92 -20.68 -7.63
N GLY A 142 32.10 -21.28 -7.76
CA GLY A 142 33.25 -20.69 -8.46
C GLY A 142 34.31 -20.13 -7.51
N GLN A 143 35.04 -19.11 -7.94
CA GLN A 143 36.04 -18.39 -7.14
C GLN A 143 35.67 -16.91 -7.04
N LEU A 144 35.82 -16.32 -5.85
CA LEU A 144 35.58 -14.89 -5.64
C LEU A 144 36.88 -14.11 -5.48
N LYS A 145 36.93 -12.95 -6.13
CA LYS A 145 37.99 -11.96 -6.10
C LYS A 145 37.48 -10.58 -5.72
N SER A 146 36.21 -10.28 -6.01
CA SER A 146 35.62 -8.97 -5.70
C SER A 146 35.40 -8.79 -4.20
N THR A 147 35.55 -7.55 -3.76
CA THR A 147 35.14 -7.12 -2.42
C THR A 147 33.64 -6.92 -2.37
N LEU A 148 33.06 -6.84 -1.17
CA LEU A 148 31.64 -6.53 -1.03
C LEU A 148 31.32 -5.12 -1.56
N ALA A 149 30.07 -4.91 -2.00
CA ALA A 149 29.61 -3.65 -2.59
C ALA A 149 29.78 -2.43 -1.67
N PHE A 150 29.69 -2.65 -0.35
CA PHE A 150 29.63 -1.59 0.65
C PHE A 150 30.87 -1.56 1.53
N THR A 151 31.33 -0.35 1.86
CA THR A 151 32.44 -0.12 2.78
C THR A 151 32.15 -0.71 4.16
N PRO A 152 33.18 -1.10 4.94
CA PRO A 152 32.99 -1.55 6.32
C PRO A 152 32.19 -0.55 7.18
N GLU A 153 32.36 0.75 6.94
CA GLU A 153 31.68 1.82 7.68
C GLU A 153 30.17 1.79 7.43
N VAL A 154 29.72 1.77 6.17
CA VAL A 154 28.30 1.68 5.79
C VAL A 154 27.66 0.41 6.34
N ARG A 155 28.36 -0.73 6.21
CA ARG A 155 27.89 -2.02 6.71
C ARG A 155 27.72 -2.06 8.23
N ALA A 156 28.54 -1.30 8.95
CA ALA A 156 28.46 -1.20 10.41
C ALA A 156 27.36 -0.24 10.88
N SER A 157 26.96 0.73 10.06
CA SER A 157 25.93 1.72 10.39
C SER A 157 24.53 1.40 9.87
N TYR A 158 24.38 0.45 8.95
CA TYR A 158 23.07 -0.05 8.50
C TYR A 158 22.30 -0.68 9.66
N ALA A 159 21.09 -0.19 9.98
CA ALA A 159 20.33 -0.66 11.15
C ALA A 159 19.39 -1.84 10.82
N GLY A 160 18.97 -1.96 9.55
CA GLY A 160 18.11 -3.04 9.06
C GLY A 160 18.79 -4.38 8.75
N VAL A 161 17.99 -5.32 8.25
CA VAL A 161 18.41 -6.57 7.61
C VAL A 161 17.63 -6.71 6.30
N LEU A 162 18.23 -7.26 5.25
CA LEU A 162 17.63 -7.39 3.91
C LEU A 162 16.57 -8.52 3.84
N ALA A 163 15.68 -8.58 4.83
CA ALA A 163 14.61 -9.55 4.99
C ALA A 163 13.29 -8.81 5.20
N ASP A 164 12.22 -9.35 4.63
CA ASP A 164 10.88 -8.93 4.99
C ASP A 164 10.52 -9.44 6.40
N ILE A 165 9.68 -8.70 7.11
CA ILE A 165 9.13 -9.10 8.40
C ILE A 165 7.95 -10.04 8.12
N VAL A 166 8.15 -11.34 8.32
CA VAL A 166 7.13 -12.37 8.03
C VAL A 166 6.26 -12.59 9.26
N VAL A 167 4.96 -12.30 9.14
CA VAL A 167 3.97 -12.62 10.17
C VAL A 167 3.60 -14.09 10.08
N ASN A 168 3.99 -14.86 11.08
CA ASN A 168 3.86 -16.33 11.10
C ASN A 168 2.89 -16.85 12.18
N THR A 169 2.17 -15.94 12.85
CA THR A 169 1.04 -16.25 13.72
C THR A 169 -0.10 -15.24 13.52
N THR A 170 -1.34 -15.71 13.61
CA THR A 170 -2.55 -14.86 13.59
C THR A 170 -2.99 -14.40 14.98
N ASN A 171 -2.30 -14.85 16.04
CA ASN A 171 -2.57 -14.39 17.40
C ASN A 171 -2.11 -12.93 17.55
N ASP A 172 -3.00 -12.07 18.05
CA ASP A 172 -2.63 -10.70 18.44
C ASP A 172 -1.99 -10.67 19.82
N VAL A 173 -0.66 -10.63 19.85
CA VAL A 173 0.19 -10.64 21.06
C VAL A 173 1.39 -9.71 20.88
N VAL A 174 2.00 -9.33 22.00
CA VAL A 174 3.29 -8.66 22.07
C VAL A 174 4.18 -9.44 23.06
N ASP A 175 4.83 -10.48 22.56
CA ASP A 175 5.69 -11.42 23.28
C ASP A 175 6.87 -11.86 22.40
N ASP A 176 7.99 -11.12 22.49
CA ASP A 176 9.25 -11.41 21.78
C ASP A 176 9.91 -12.75 22.14
N SER A 177 9.33 -13.51 23.08
CA SER A 177 9.91 -14.73 23.63
C SER A 177 9.23 -16.02 23.16
N ASP A 178 8.13 -15.94 22.41
CA ASP A 178 7.34 -17.11 21.99
C ASP A 178 7.87 -17.77 20.69
N GLY A 179 8.76 -17.09 19.97
CA GLY A 179 9.41 -17.58 18.76
C GLY A 179 8.54 -17.51 17.51
N VAL A 180 7.41 -16.81 17.56
CA VAL A 180 6.59 -16.42 16.41
C VAL A 180 6.55 -14.89 16.30
N THR A 181 5.94 -14.39 15.23
CA THR A 181 5.80 -12.95 14.99
C THR A 181 4.37 -12.67 14.59
N SER A 182 3.66 -11.92 15.44
CA SER A 182 2.31 -11.40 15.18
C SER A 182 2.36 -10.15 14.30
N LEU A 183 1.21 -9.77 13.71
CA LEU A 183 1.10 -8.52 12.96
C LEU A 183 1.44 -7.30 13.85
N ARG A 184 1.02 -7.33 15.11
CA ARG A 184 1.30 -6.24 16.05
C ARG A 184 2.79 -6.11 16.35
N GLU A 185 3.47 -7.24 16.58
CA GLU A 185 4.93 -7.26 16.75
C GLU A 185 5.65 -6.77 15.51
N ALA A 186 5.20 -7.18 14.32
CA ALA A 186 5.78 -6.74 13.07
C ALA A 186 5.68 -5.22 12.89
N ILE A 187 4.52 -4.62 13.22
CA ILE A 187 4.33 -3.17 13.17
C ILE A 187 5.21 -2.46 14.22
N ILE A 188 5.30 -3.00 15.44
CA ILE A 188 6.16 -2.45 16.50
C ILE A 188 7.65 -2.51 16.10
N GLU A 189 8.07 -3.62 15.48
CA GLU A 189 9.43 -3.77 14.97
C GLU A 189 9.72 -2.75 13.86
N ALA A 190 8.82 -2.64 12.87
CA ALA A 190 8.96 -1.72 11.75
C ALA A 190 9.01 -0.25 12.21
N ASN A 191 8.11 0.15 13.12
CA ASN A 191 8.13 1.47 13.75
C ASN A 191 9.44 1.79 14.49
N SER A 192 10.23 0.78 14.85
CA SER A 192 11.49 0.93 15.58
C SER A 192 12.70 1.08 14.66
N THR A 193 12.52 1.02 13.34
CA THR A 193 13.61 1.20 12.37
C THR A 193 13.43 2.54 11.64
N PRO A 194 14.53 3.27 11.34
CA PRO A 194 14.48 4.46 10.49
C PRO A 194 14.37 4.12 8.99
N GLU A 195 14.25 2.84 8.64
CA GLU A 195 14.24 2.36 7.27
C GLU A 195 12.83 1.94 6.82
N ASP A 196 12.62 1.79 5.51
CA ASP A 196 11.33 1.30 4.99
C ASP A 196 11.24 -0.20 5.28
N ASP A 197 10.10 -0.68 5.81
CA ASP A 197 9.93 -2.08 6.21
C ASP A 197 8.78 -2.72 5.44
N THR A 198 8.96 -3.95 4.98
CA THR A 198 7.88 -4.76 4.39
C THR A 198 7.43 -5.84 5.37
N ILE A 199 6.14 -5.83 5.72
CA ILE A 199 5.47 -6.83 6.56
C ILE A 199 4.65 -7.75 5.65
N GLN A 200 5.00 -9.04 5.65
CA GLN A 200 4.35 -10.06 4.84
C GLN A 200 3.30 -10.84 5.64
N LEU A 201 2.08 -10.88 5.10
CA LEU A 201 0.96 -11.65 5.58
C LEU A 201 0.69 -12.85 4.67
N THR A 202 0.11 -13.91 5.25
CA THR A 202 -0.36 -15.07 4.50
C THR A 202 -1.75 -14.79 3.95
N GLY A 203 -1.91 -14.85 2.62
CA GLY A 203 -3.22 -14.67 1.98
C GLY A 203 -4.27 -15.67 2.44
N GLY A 204 -5.51 -15.19 2.60
CA GLY A 204 -6.65 -15.96 3.09
C GLY A 204 -6.73 -16.11 4.61
N GLU A 205 -5.68 -15.74 5.36
CA GLU A 205 -5.71 -15.75 6.82
C GLU A 205 -6.39 -14.50 7.39
N THR A 206 -6.89 -14.62 8.62
CA THR A 206 -7.49 -13.51 9.38
C THR A 206 -6.67 -13.19 10.63
N TYR A 207 -6.15 -11.97 10.68
CA TYR A 207 -5.40 -11.38 11.77
C TYR A 207 -6.36 -10.55 12.64
N ASN A 208 -6.95 -11.20 13.65
CA ASN A 208 -7.88 -10.54 14.55
C ASN A 208 -7.11 -9.70 15.58
N LEU A 209 -7.37 -8.40 15.64
CA LEU A 209 -6.92 -7.56 16.74
C LEU A 209 -7.78 -7.89 17.98
N THR A 210 -7.13 -8.24 19.08
CA THR A 210 -7.80 -8.67 20.31
C THR A 210 -7.35 -7.91 21.56
N ILE A 211 -6.22 -7.20 21.49
CA ILE A 211 -5.74 -6.39 22.60
C ILE A 211 -6.46 -5.04 22.60
N SER A 212 -7.50 -4.90 23.42
CA SER A 212 -8.22 -3.63 23.56
C SER A 212 -7.35 -2.55 24.25
N GLY A 213 -7.52 -1.32 23.81
CA GLY A 213 -6.89 -0.11 24.35
C GLY A 213 -7.41 1.09 23.56
N SER A 214 -7.22 2.31 24.06
CA SER A 214 -7.66 3.50 23.32
C SER A 214 -6.68 4.65 23.52
N GLY A 215 -6.34 5.35 22.45
CA GLY A 215 -5.48 6.54 22.50
C GLY A 215 -4.03 6.26 22.89
N GLU A 216 -3.62 5.01 22.74
CA GLU A 216 -2.23 4.59 22.66
C GLU A 216 -1.67 5.04 21.28
N ASN A 217 -0.35 5.21 21.13
CA ASN A 217 0.25 5.67 19.85
C ASN A 217 1.56 4.90 19.54
N ALA A 218 1.67 3.65 19.98
CA ALA A 218 2.83 2.79 19.83
C ALA A 218 2.44 1.39 19.34
N ALA A 219 1.21 1.23 18.83
CA ALA A 219 0.63 -0.02 18.38
C ALA A 219 0.59 -1.14 19.44
N ALA A 220 0.78 -0.84 20.73
CA ALA A 220 0.85 -1.83 21.79
C ALA A 220 -0.54 -2.35 22.19
N THR A 221 -1.58 -1.55 22.02
CA THR A 221 -2.98 -1.90 22.32
C THR A 221 -3.93 -1.11 21.43
N GLY A 222 -5.11 -1.65 21.17
CA GLY A 222 -6.10 -1.00 20.31
C GLY A 222 -5.72 -1.17 18.85
N ASP A 223 -5.74 -0.05 18.12
CA ASP A 223 -5.34 0.04 16.73
C ASP A 223 -3.85 -0.26 16.52
N LEU A 224 -3.46 -0.39 15.26
CA LEU A 224 -2.08 -0.46 14.82
C LEU A 224 -1.63 0.94 14.42
N ASP A 225 -0.85 1.57 15.30
CA ASP A 225 -0.26 2.88 15.02
C ASP A 225 0.95 2.77 14.10
N ILE A 226 0.98 3.61 13.07
CA ILE A 226 2.16 3.85 12.23
C ILE A 226 2.73 5.19 12.66
N VAL A 227 3.96 5.18 13.19
CA VAL A 227 4.54 6.34 13.88
C VAL A 227 5.56 7.09 13.03
N ALA A 228 5.70 8.38 13.30
CA ALA A 228 6.72 9.22 12.67
C ALA A 228 8.14 8.80 13.10
N GLY A 229 9.12 9.04 12.22
CA GLY A 229 10.54 8.80 12.51
C GLY A 229 11.05 7.40 12.13
N GLY A 230 10.14 6.51 11.71
CA GLY A 230 10.49 5.33 10.92
C GLY A 230 10.39 5.57 9.42
N GLY A 231 10.82 4.61 8.60
CA GLY A 231 10.57 4.63 7.16
C GLY A 231 9.13 4.24 6.81
N GLU A 232 8.85 4.09 5.52
CA GLU A 232 7.54 3.64 5.03
C GLU A 232 7.29 2.17 5.43
N ILE A 233 6.12 1.89 6.01
CA ILE A 233 5.70 0.53 6.31
C ILE A 233 4.81 0.02 5.17
N THR A 234 5.23 -1.04 4.50
CA THR A 234 4.40 -1.77 3.54
C THR A 234 3.81 -3.01 4.20
N VAL A 235 2.48 -3.13 4.27
CA VAL A 235 1.79 -4.36 4.69
C VAL A 235 1.20 -5.04 3.47
N ILE A 236 1.70 -6.24 3.16
CA ILE A 236 1.35 -6.97 1.94
C ILE A 236 0.90 -8.40 2.24
N SER A 237 -0.16 -8.86 1.56
CA SER A 237 -0.53 -10.28 1.51
C SER A 237 0.09 -10.98 0.31
N GLU A 238 0.82 -12.08 0.53
CA GLU A 238 1.27 -12.95 -0.56
C GLU A 238 0.17 -13.90 -1.04
N GLY A 239 0.04 -14.04 -2.36
CA GLY A 239 -0.92 -14.96 -3.01
C GLY A 239 -2.11 -14.27 -3.66
N GLU A 240 -3.06 -15.06 -4.16
CA GLU A 240 -4.26 -14.56 -4.87
C GLU A 240 -5.35 -14.05 -3.92
N GLU A 241 -5.32 -14.45 -2.65
CA GLU A 241 -6.32 -14.07 -1.64
C GLU A 241 -5.79 -12.94 -0.74
N GLN A 242 -6.68 -12.01 -0.38
CA GLN A 242 -6.35 -10.94 0.57
C GLN A 242 -6.21 -11.52 1.98
N ALA A 243 -5.22 -11.06 2.73
CA ALA A 243 -5.18 -11.25 4.17
C ALA A 243 -6.15 -10.28 4.84
N VAL A 244 -6.90 -10.74 5.85
CA VAL A 244 -7.90 -9.91 6.55
C VAL A 244 -7.32 -9.41 7.87
N ILE A 245 -7.34 -8.09 8.08
CA ILE A 245 -6.99 -7.44 9.35
C ILE A 245 -8.28 -6.94 9.98
N ASP A 246 -8.72 -7.61 11.05
CA ASP A 246 -10.07 -7.45 11.63
C ASP A 246 -10.00 -6.93 13.07
N ALA A 247 -10.60 -5.76 13.33
CA ALA A 247 -10.72 -5.19 14.67
C ALA A 247 -11.94 -5.70 15.49
N GLY A 248 -12.74 -6.60 14.93
CA GLY A 248 -13.80 -7.36 15.64
C GLY A 248 -15.15 -6.65 15.77
N GLY A 249 -15.33 -5.49 15.15
CA GLY A 249 -16.56 -4.70 15.15
C GLY A 249 -16.95 -4.16 16.53
N GLU A 250 -18.25 -4.02 16.76
CA GLU A 250 -18.81 -3.47 18.02
C GLU A 250 -18.39 -4.26 19.27
N SER A 251 -18.11 -5.56 19.13
CA SER A 251 -17.66 -6.44 20.24
C SER A 251 -16.14 -6.65 20.28
N GLY A 252 -15.40 -6.01 19.37
CA GLY A 252 -13.97 -6.16 19.21
C GLY A 252 -13.18 -5.24 20.13
N ILE A 253 -12.12 -4.63 19.61
CA ILE A 253 -11.21 -3.78 20.40
C ILE A 253 -11.81 -2.42 20.79
N ASN A 254 -12.98 -2.05 20.23
CA ASN A 254 -13.60 -0.72 20.38
C ASN A 254 -12.61 0.41 20.06
N ASP A 255 -11.86 0.20 18.98
CA ASP A 255 -10.94 1.15 18.38
C ASP A 255 -10.96 0.95 16.85
N ARG A 256 -10.11 1.71 16.17
CA ARG A 256 -9.86 1.62 14.74
C ARG A 256 -9.03 0.39 14.39
N VAL A 257 -8.81 0.14 13.10
CA VAL A 257 -7.79 -0.86 12.69
C VAL A 257 -6.40 -0.22 12.64
N PHE A 258 -6.26 0.91 11.95
CA PHE A 258 -5.00 1.63 11.80
C PHE A 258 -5.11 3.12 12.17
N HIS A 259 -4.02 3.64 12.70
CA HIS A 259 -3.82 5.08 12.88
C HIS A 259 -2.45 5.49 12.36
N VAL A 260 -2.46 6.28 11.28
CA VAL A 260 -1.24 6.76 10.63
C VAL A 260 -1.00 8.19 11.09
N LEU A 261 0.06 8.37 11.88
CA LEU A 261 0.40 9.67 12.47
C LEU A 261 0.97 10.63 11.42
N GLU A 262 1.05 11.91 11.77
CA GLU A 262 1.70 12.94 10.94
C GLU A 262 3.14 12.51 10.62
N ASP A 263 3.60 12.77 9.39
CA ASP A 263 4.91 12.38 8.86
C ASP A 263 5.19 10.86 8.80
N ALA A 264 4.20 10.00 9.07
CA ALA A 264 4.30 8.55 8.85
C ALA A 264 3.80 8.15 7.44
N ALA A 265 4.24 7.01 6.94
CA ALA A 265 3.81 6.45 5.65
C ALA A 265 3.44 4.96 5.78
N LEU A 266 2.27 4.61 5.22
CA LEU A 266 1.74 3.25 5.20
C LEU A 266 1.31 2.88 3.78
N GLU A 267 1.81 1.77 3.26
CA GLU A 267 1.34 1.17 2.02
C GLU A 267 0.61 -0.14 2.33
N LEU A 268 -0.62 -0.28 1.85
CA LEU A 268 -1.45 -1.47 1.99
C LEU A 268 -1.60 -2.13 0.61
N GLU A 269 -1.16 -3.38 0.49
CA GLU A 269 -1.19 -4.13 -0.76
C GLU A 269 -1.86 -5.50 -0.56
N ASN A 270 -2.92 -5.76 -1.32
CA ASN A 270 -3.63 -7.05 -1.26
C ASN A 270 -4.17 -7.42 0.14
N VAL A 271 -4.70 -6.46 0.90
CA VAL A 271 -5.27 -6.72 2.23
C VAL A 271 -6.72 -6.27 2.35
N GLU A 272 -7.48 -6.88 3.27
CA GLU A 272 -8.79 -6.41 3.71
C GLU A 272 -8.69 -5.78 5.10
N ILE A 273 -9.17 -4.55 5.26
CA ILE A 273 -9.28 -3.83 6.54
C ILE A 273 -10.73 -3.78 6.97
N THR A 274 -11.04 -4.42 8.11
CA THR A 274 -12.43 -4.59 8.55
C THR A 274 -12.61 -4.53 10.06
N GLY A 275 -13.87 -4.44 10.49
CA GLY A 275 -14.27 -4.53 11.89
C GLY A 275 -13.82 -3.35 12.76
N GLY A 276 -13.26 -2.29 12.20
CA GLY A 276 -12.96 -1.09 12.97
C GLY A 276 -14.25 -0.46 13.49
N PHE A 277 -14.34 -0.16 14.79
CA PHE A 277 -15.57 0.34 15.39
C PHE A 277 -15.28 1.35 16.50
N LEU A 278 -15.53 2.63 16.22
CA LEU A 278 -15.31 3.70 17.19
C LEU A 278 -16.43 4.76 17.14
N LEU A 279 -17.37 4.68 18.11
CA LEU A 279 -18.60 5.50 18.13
C LEU A 279 -18.36 7.02 18.07
N ASN A 280 -17.30 7.51 18.72
CA ASN A 280 -17.00 8.94 18.82
C ASN A 280 -15.61 9.30 18.27
N GLY A 281 -15.01 8.41 17.47
CA GLY A 281 -13.68 8.63 16.93
C GLY A 281 -13.67 8.60 15.40
N ASN A 282 -12.55 9.02 14.85
CA ASN A 282 -12.42 9.24 13.41
C ASN A 282 -11.79 8.00 12.76
N GLY A 283 -12.20 7.62 11.55
CA GLY A 283 -11.51 6.62 10.75
C GLY A 283 -11.70 5.22 11.31
N GLY A 284 -12.91 4.65 11.19
CA GLY A 284 -13.20 3.32 11.72
C GLY A 284 -12.18 2.29 11.26
N GLY A 285 -11.94 2.20 9.96
CA GLY A 285 -10.82 1.42 9.43
C GLY A 285 -9.48 2.13 9.68
N ILE A 286 -9.30 3.30 9.07
CA ILE A 286 -8.03 4.03 9.06
C ILE A 286 -8.26 5.50 9.45
N ASN A 287 -7.52 5.98 10.45
CA ASN A 287 -7.37 7.40 10.71
C ASN A 287 -6.01 7.89 10.20
N ASN A 288 -5.98 8.77 9.20
CA ASN A 288 -4.76 9.19 8.54
C ASN A 288 -4.45 10.68 8.73
N SER A 289 -3.27 10.96 9.30
CA SER A 289 -2.63 12.28 9.32
C SER A 289 -1.32 12.32 8.53
N GLY A 290 -0.80 11.17 8.09
CA GLY A 290 0.40 11.03 7.27
C GLY A 290 0.07 10.73 5.81
N THR A 291 0.76 9.75 5.22
CA THR A 291 0.51 9.26 3.86
C THR A 291 0.07 7.81 3.89
N VAL A 292 -1.02 7.49 3.19
CA VAL A 292 -1.51 6.12 3.01
C VAL A 292 -1.68 5.83 1.53
N GLY A 293 -1.02 4.78 1.04
CA GLY A 293 -1.33 4.17 -0.24
C GLY A 293 -2.07 2.84 -0.07
N ILE A 294 -3.03 2.59 -0.96
CA ILE A 294 -3.94 1.45 -0.91
C ILE A 294 -4.00 0.89 -2.33
N SER A 295 -3.55 -0.35 -2.48
CA SER A 295 -3.47 -1.03 -3.76
C SER A 295 -4.03 -2.44 -3.67
N ASN A 296 -4.85 -2.84 -4.66
CA ASN A 296 -5.47 -4.16 -4.72
C ASN A 296 -6.12 -4.59 -3.38
N SER A 297 -6.66 -3.64 -2.63
CA SER A 297 -7.08 -3.84 -1.24
C SER A 297 -8.55 -3.51 -1.03
N THR A 298 -9.10 -3.98 0.08
CA THR A 298 -10.49 -3.76 0.47
C THR A 298 -10.55 -3.08 1.82
N ILE A 299 -11.37 -2.04 1.98
CA ILE A 299 -11.71 -1.46 3.29
C ILE A 299 -13.22 -1.54 3.46
N SER A 300 -13.67 -2.42 4.34
CA SER A 300 -15.10 -2.70 4.48
C SER A 300 -15.58 -2.98 5.88
N GLY A 301 -16.88 -2.77 6.12
CA GLY A 301 -17.51 -3.13 7.39
C GLY A 301 -17.05 -2.30 8.59
N ASN A 302 -16.47 -1.13 8.35
CA ASN A 302 -15.94 -0.27 9.41
C ASN A 302 -16.96 0.81 9.84
N PHE A 303 -16.91 1.19 11.11
CA PHE A 303 -17.76 2.21 11.72
C PHE A 303 -16.91 3.29 12.40
N GLY A 304 -17.13 4.55 12.01
CA GLY A 304 -16.50 5.71 12.64
C GLY A 304 -17.47 6.88 12.78
N ASN A 305 -17.12 7.88 13.59
CA ASN A 305 -17.87 9.13 13.63
C ASN A 305 -17.65 9.92 12.32
N THR A 306 -16.40 10.10 11.90
CA THR A 306 -16.03 10.65 10.59
C THR A 306 -15.22 9.62 9.83
N GLY A 307 -15.48 9.43 8.53
CA GLY A 307 -14.73 8.46 7.73
C GLY A 307 -14.93 7.04 8.22
N GLY A 308 -16.02 6.38 7.85
CA GLY A 308 -16.31 5.03 8.36
C GLY A 308 -15.20 4.06 7.97
N GLY A 309 -14.81 4.08 6.69
CA GLY A 309 -13.59 3.43 6.20
C GLY A 309 -12.36 4.24 6.56
N ILE A 310 -12.26 5.47 6.05
CA ILE A 310 -11.06 6.32 6.18
C ILE A 310 -11.44 7.74 6.63
N ASN A 311 -10.82 8.22 7.70
CA ASN A 311 -10.75 9.64 8.01
C ASN A 311 -9.38 10.19 7.58
N ASN A 312 -9.36 11.27 6.80
CA ASN A 312 -8.13 11.81 6.24
C ASN A 312 -7.94 13.30 6.55
N THR A 313 -6.77 13.62 7.09
CA THR A 313 -6.19 14.97 7.16
C THR A 313 -4.82 15.08 6.48
N GLY A 314 -4.24 13.94 6.07
CA GLY A 314 -3.00 13.83 5.29
C GLY A 314 -3.26 13.47 3.82
N THR A 315 -2.49 12.54 3.25
CA THR A 315 -2.66 12.09 1.86
C THR A 315 -3.12 10.64 1.80
N VAL A 316 -4.14 10.34 0.98
CA VAL A 316 -4.59 8.98 0.68
C VAL A 316 -4.57 8.76 -0.84
N ASN A 317 -3.89 7.70 -1.29
CA ASN A 317 -3.86 7.27 -2.68
C ASN A 317 -4.48 5.88 -2.81
N VAL A 318 -5.55 5.75 -3.59
CA VAL A 318 -6.32 4.52 -3.77
C VAL A 318 -6.19 4.08 -5.22
N ASN A 319 -5.73 2.86 -5.45
CA ASN A 319 -5.56 2.29 -6.78
C ASN A 319 -6.09 0.86 -6.80
N ASP A 320 -6.89 0.51 -7.81
CA ASP A 320 -7.42 -0.84 -8.02
C ASP A 320 -8.01 -1.47 -6.75
N SER A 321 -8.68 -0.65 -5.93
CA SER A 321 -9.11 -1.02 -4.58
C SER A 321 -10.58 -0.73 -4.35
N SER A 322 -11.16 -1.38 -3.34
CA SER A 322 -12.58 -1.21 -2.99
C SER A 322 -12.77 -0.69 -1.57
N MET A 323 -13.75 0.19 -1.40
CA MET A 323 -14.15 0.73 -0.11
C MET A 323 -15.67 0.65 -0.01
N GLY A 324 -16.16 -0.25 0.84
CA GLY A 324 -17.60 -0.43 0.92
C GLY A 324 -18.19 -1.00 2.18
N ALA A 325 -19.50 -0.85 2.32
CA ALA A 325 -20.22 -1.22 3.54
C ALA A 325 -19.67 -0.55 4.81
N ASN A 326 -19.06 0.63 4.68
CA ASN A 326 -18.62 1.43 5.81
C ASN A 326 -19.69 2.44 6.23
N ILE A 327 -19.75 2.73 7.53
CA ILE A 327 -20.80 3.56 8.12
C ILE A 327 -20.16 4.68 8.94
N ALA A 328 -20.64 5.91 8.75
CA ALA A 328 -20.26 7.04 9.59
C ALA A 328 -21.36 8.09 9.76
N THR A 329 -21.10 9.11 10.57
CA THR A 329 -21.94 10.31 10.59
C THR A 329 -21.59 11.27 9.44
N ILE A 330 -20.32 11.29 9.03
CA ILE A 330 -19.80 12.11 7.92
C ILE A 330 -18.78 11.28 7.13
N GLY A 331 -18.99 11.13 5.82
CA GLY A 331 -18.11 10.36 4.94
C GLY A 331 -18.18 8.86 5.25
N GLY A 332 -19.19 8.15 4.73
CA GLY A 332 -19.39 6.74 5.07
C GLY A 332 -18.17 5.90 4.69
N GLY A 333 -17.71 6.03 3.45
CA GLY A 333 -16.44 5.46 3.00
C GLY A 333 -15.26 6.32 3.43
N ILE A 334 -15.23 7.58 2.98
CA ILE A 334 -14.11 8.50 3.20
C ILE A 334 -14.60 9.86 3.71
N GLY A 335 -14.02 10.35 4.80
CA GLY A 335 -14.11 11.74 5.23
C GLY A 335 -12.78 12.46 5.01
N ASN A 336 -12.77 13.51 4.18
CA ASN A 336 -11.56 14.28 3.85
C ASN A 336 -11.64 15.73 4.38
N TYR A 337 -10.66 16.12 5.20
CA TYR A 337 -10.69 17.34 5.99
C TYR A 337 -9.40 18.13 5.95
N SER A 338 -9.48 19.41 6.33
CA SER A 338 -8.31 20.27 6.54
C SER A 338 -7.39 20.35 5.32
N SER A 339 -6.13 19.91 5.44
CA SER A 339 -5.14 19.82 4.36
C SER A 339 -5.21 18.53 3.55
N GLY A 340 -6.24 17.72 3.78
CA GLY A 340 -6.34 16.37 3.24
C GLY A 340 -6.43 16.29 1.72
N ILE A 341 -5.68 15.36 1.15
CA ILE A 341 -5.70 15.02 -0.28
C ILE A 341 -6.13 13.57 -0.42
N VAL A 342 -7.18 13.33 -1.20
CA VAL A 342 -7.64 11.99 -1.55
C VAL A 342 -7.57 11.84 -3.07
N ASN A 343 -6.81 10.86 -3.54
CA ASN A 343 -6.72 10.47 -4.94
C ASN A 343 -7.27 9.05 -5.10
N ILE A 344 -8.31 8.90 -5.93
CA ILE A 344 -8.95 7.62 -6.22
C ILE A 344 -8.76 7.34 -7.71
N ASN A 345 -8.00 6.31 -8.03
CA ASN A 345 -7.56 6.02 -9.40
C ASN A 345 -7.81 4.55 -9.76
N ASN A 346 -7.71 4.26 -11.06
CA ASN A 346 -7.57 2.91 -11.63
C ASN A 346 -8.62 1.92 -11.11
N ASN A 347 -9.79 1.87 -11.72
CA ASN A 347 -10.87 0.93 -11.40
C ASN A 347 -11.26 0.87 -9.91
N SER A 348 -10.93 1.87 -9.10
CA SER A 348 -11.26 1.86 -7.68
C SER A 348 -12.75 2.09 -7.48
N ILE A 349 -13.32 1.46 -6.46
CA ILE A 349 -14.76 1.44 -6.20
C ILE A 349 -15.06 1.93 -4.78
N ILE A 350 -15.84 3.01 -4.66
CA ILE A 350 -16.44 3.44 -3.39
C ILE A 350 -17.92 3.10 -3.43
N ALA A 351 -18.37 2.08 -2.68
CA ALA A 351 -19.74 1.62 -2.77
C ALA A 351 -20.39 1.12 -1.49
N LEU A 352 -21.73 1.18 -1.43
CA LEU A 352 -22.51 0.65 -0.31
C LEU A 352 -22.19 1.31 1.04
N ASN A 353 -21.61 2.50 1.04
CA ASN A 353 -21.31 3.23 2.26
C ASN A 353 -22.50 4.10 2.68
N ILE A 354 -22.61 4.34 3.99
CA ILE A 354 -23.74 5.08 4.56
C ILE A 354 -23.23 6.18 5.49
N ALA A 355 -23.58 7.43 5.19
CA ALA A 355 -23.43 8.55 6.11
C ALA A 355 -24.42 9.67 5.76
N PRO A 356 -25.02 10.35 6.76
CA PRO A 356 -25.83 11.54 6.55
C PRO A 356 -25.18 12.58 5.62
N ASN A 357 -23.89 12.84 5.83
CA ASN A 357 -23.11 13.78 5.02
C ASN A 357 -22.12 13.01 4.16
N GLY A 358 -22.27 13.07 2.84
CA GLY A 358 -21.43 12.32 1.90
C GLY A 358 -21.46 10.81 2.15
N GLY A 359 -22.52 10.14 1.68
CA GLY A 359 -22.73 8.71 1.94
C GLY A 359 -21.52 7.85 1.55
N GLY A 360 -20.96 8.10 0.37
CA GLY A 360 -19.65 7.57 -0.04
C GLY A 360 -18.51 8.42 0.50
N ILE A 361 -18.47 9.68 0.08
CA ILE A 361 -17.36 10.59 0.34
C ILE A 361 -17.87 11.94 0.83
N PHE A 362 -17.33 12.42 1.95
CA PHE A 362 -17.41 13.82 2.33
C PHE A 362 -16.06 14.49 2.06
N ASN A 363 -16.04 15.55 1.26
CA ASN A 363 -14.84 16.31 0.93
C ASN A 363 -14.95 17.77 1.37
N SER A 364 -14.07 18.20 2.26
CA SER A 364 -13.88 19.62 2.62
C SER A 364 -12.50 20.17 2.25
N SER A 365 -11.69 19.37 1.56
CA SER A 365 -10.35 19.74 1.07
C SER A 365 -10.18 19.34 -0.39
N THR A 366 -9.18 18.52 -0.76
CA THR A 366 -8.93 18.13 -2.16
C THR A 366 -9.33 16.68 -2.42
N LEU A 367 -10.22 16.47 -3.39
CA LEU A 367 -10.61 15.16 -3.89
C LEU A 367 -10.34 15.06 -5.40
N ASN A 368 -9.62 14.02 -5.81
CA ASN A 368 -9.42 13.67 -7.21
C ASN A 368 -9.93 12.24 -7.44
N VAL A 369 -10.81 12.08 -8.42
CA VAL A 369 -11.36 10.78 -8.84
C VAL A 369 -11.08 10.62 -10.33
N ASN A 370 -10.34 9.58 -10.69
CA ASN A 370 -9.95 9.29 -12.06
C ASN A 370 -10.17 7.80 -12.35
N ASP A 371 -10.80 7.51 -13.50
CA ASP A 371 -11.02 6.13 -13.96
C ASP A 371 -11.59 5.20 -12.86
N SER A 372 -12.59 5.69 -12.12
CA SER A 372 -13.07 5.05 -10.90
C SER A 372 -14.59 5.14 -10.77
N THR A 373 -15.17 4.37 -9.84
CA THR A 373 -16.61 4.29 -9.64
C THR A 373 -17.02 4.64 -8.21
N ILE A 374 -18.00 5.54 -8.06
CA ILE A 374 -18.67 5.85 -6.79
C ILE A 374 -20.13 5.43 -6.94
N SER A 375 -20.54 4.36 -6.26
CA SER A 375 -21.86 3.79 -6.52
C SER A 375 -22.62 3.23 -5.34
N SER A 376 -23.94 3.24 -5.41
CA SER A 376 -24.81 2.60 -4.40
C SER A 376 -24.55 3.07 -2.96
N ASN A 377 -24.05 4.30 -2.78
CA ASN A 377 -23.87 4.90 -1.46
C ASN A 377 -25.15 5.64 -1.03
N GLY A 378 -25.35 5.74 0.29
CA GLY A 378 -26.56 6.29 0.89
C GLY A 378 -26.27 7.44 1.86
N GLY A 379 -26.96 8.56 1.70
CA GLY A 379 -26.84 9.69 2.62
C GLY A 379 -28.08 10.58 2.69
N ILE A 380 -27.93 11.75 3.31
CA ILE A 380 -28.96 12.79 3.39
C ILE A 380 -28.57 13.97 2.48
N TYR A 381 -27.34 14.48 2.60
CA TYR A 381 -26.88 15.70 1.93
C TYR A 381 -25.92 15.45 0.76
N GLY A 382 -25.93 14.24 0.20
CA GLY A 382 -25.01 13.80 -0.85
C GLY A 382 -24.91 12.27 -0.81
N GLY A 383 -25.66 11.57 -1.64
CA GLY A 383 -25.72 10.10 -1.59
C GLY A 383 -24.35 9.49 -1.90
N GLY A 384 -23.73 9.92 -3.00
CA GLY A 384 -22.38 9.53 -3.38
C GLY A 384 -21.34 10.43 -2.75
N ILE A 385 -21.39 11.72 -3.09
CA ILE A 385 -20.38 12.71 -2.71
C ILE A 385 -21.06 13.96 -2.13
N GLU A 386 -20.54 14.47 -1.03
CA GLU A 386 -20.75 15.84 -0.58
C GLU A 386 -19.44 16.62 -0.68
N ASN A 387 -19.40 17.63 -1.55
CA ASN A 387 -18.21 18.44 -1.80
C ASN A 387 -18.38 19.88 -1.30
N THR A 388 -17.65 20.22 -0.25
CA THR A 388 -17.50 21.58 0.27
C THR A 388 -16.11 22.19 -0.03
N GLY A 389 -15.14 21.35 -0.42
CA GLY A 389 -13.81 21.74 -0.86
C GLY A 389 -13.66 21.84 -2.38
N THR A 390 -12.57 21.30 -2.92
CA THR A 390 -12.30 21.18 -4.35
C THR A 390 -12.35 19.71 -4.77
N ALA A 391 -13.11 19.40 -5.81
CA ALA A 391 -13.20 18.07 -6.39
C ALA A 391 -12.93 18.08 -7.90
N THR A 392 -12.20 17.08 -8.37
CA THR A 392 -12.04 16.77 -9.80
C THR A 392 -12.49 15.34 -10.04
N ILE A 393 -13.41 15.13 -10.97
CA ILE A 393 -13.91 13.82 -11.38
C ILE A 393 -13.68 13.67 -12.88
N SER A 394 -12.89 12.68 -13.27
CA SER A 394 -12.47 12.47 -14.66
C SER A 394 -12.58 11.00 -15.04
N ASN A 395 -13.05 10.70 -16.26
CA ASN A 395 -13.18 9.33 -16.76
C ASN A 395 -13.92 8.38 -15.80
N SER A 396 -14.83 8.90 -14.99
CA SER A 396 -15.34 8.18 -13.82
C SER A 396 -16.85 8.03 -13.86
N THR A 397 -17.37 7.11 -13.04
CA THR A 397 -18.80 6.87 -12.92
C THR A 397 -19.29 7.20 -11.51
N VAL A 398 -20.32 8.04 -11.40
CA VAL A 398 -21.09 8.23 -10.16
C VAL A 398 -22.50 7.72 -10.38
N SER A 399 -22.85 6.58 -9.80
CA SER A 399 -24.10 5.91 -10.15
C SER A 399 -24.86 5.21 -9.04
N GLY A 400 -26.19 5.16 -9.14
CA GLY A 400 -27.02 4.42 -8.19
C GLY A 400 -26.96 4.93 -6.75
N ASN A 401 -26.43 6.14 -6.52
CA ASN A 401 -26.34 6.71 -5.19
C ASN A 401 -27.68 7.33 -4.77
N LEU A 402 -27.96 7.32 -3.47
CA LEU A 402 -29.25 7.67 -2.91
C LEU A 402 -29.11 8.71 -1.80
N ALA A 403 -29.79 9.83 -1.96
CA ALA A 403 -30.02 10.80 -0.90
C ALA A 403 -31.49 10.72 -0.44
N LEU A 404 -31.70 10.48 0.87
CA LEU A 404 -33.03 10.48 1.48
C LEU A 404 -33.05 11.53 2.60
N SER A 405 -33.79 12.61 2.39
CA SER A 405 -34.04 13.59 3.44
C SER A 405 -35.14 13.10 4.37
N THR A 406 -34.95 13.23 5.68
CA THR A 406 -36.08 13.10 6.60
C THR A 406 -36.93 14.37 6.49
N GLU A 407 -38.27 14.22 6.53
CA GLU A 407 -39.27 15.29 6.31
C GLU A 407 -39.09 16.57 7.17
N THR A 408 -38.12 16.58 8.09
CA THR A 408 -37.85 17.65 9.06
C THR A 408 -36.75 18.62 8.67
N VAL A 409 -36.05 18.46 7.54
CA VAL A 409 -34.92 19.34 7.18
C VAL A 409 -35.05 19.89 5.75
N GLU A 410 -35.35 21.20 5.63
CA GLU A 410 -35.37 21.95 4.36
C GLU A 410 -33.95 22.16 3.82
N ASN A 411 -33.29 21.10 3.38
CA ASN A 411 -31.92 21.17 2.89
C ASN A 411 -31.83 20.55 1.50
N SER A 412 -31.08 21.22 0.63
CA SER A 412 -30.65 20.68 -0.65
C SER A 412 -30.01 19.31 -0.44
N ALA A 413 -30.57 18.29 -1.08
CA ALA A 413 -30.01 16.94 -1.15
C ALA A 413 -29.52 16.71 -2.57
N GLY A 414 -28.42 15.97 -2.76
CA GLY A 414 -27.94 15.57 -4.09
C GLY A 414 -27.83 14.05 -4.14
N GLY A 415 -28.57 13.39 -5.02
CA GLY A 415 -28.60 11.92 -5.06
C GLY A 415 -27.22 11.34 -5.36
N GLY A 416 -26.58 11.84 -6.41
CA GLY A 416 -25.20 11.53 -6.75
C GLY A 416 -24.23 12.42 -5.99
N ILE A 417 -24.29 13.71 -6.28
CA ILE A 417 -23.34 14.71 -5.80
C ILE A 417 -24.08 15.91 -5.25
N LEU A 418 -23.74 16.35 -4.04
CA LEU A 418 -24.03 17.69 -3.57
C LEU A 418 -22.76 18.53 -3.60
N ASN A 419 -22.82 19.68 -4.27
CA ASN A 419 -21.71 20.60 -4.37
C ASN A 419 -22.03 21.95 -3.71
N VAL A 420 -21.20 22.31 -2.72
CA VAL A 420 -21.12 23.64 -2.10
C VAL A 420 -19.84 24.35 -2.54
N GLY A 421 -18.75 23.59 -2.73
CA GLY A 421 -17.42 24.07 -3.10
C GLY A 421 -17.19 24.18 -4.61
N SER A 422 -15.97 23.86 -5.05
CA SER A 422 -15.62 23.84 -6.47
C SER A 422 -15.57 22.40 -6.98
N ILE A 423 -16.20 22.12 -8.13
CA ILE A 423 -16.13 20.82 -8.77
C ILE A 423 -15.89 20.95 -10.29
N SER A 424 -15.01 20.12 -10.81
CA SER A 424 -14.81 19.89 -12.24
C SER A 424 -15.12 18.44 -12.57
N ILE A 425 -15.98 18.21 -13.56
CA ILE A 425 -16.35 16.87 -14.03
C ILE A 425 -16.09 16.80 -15.54
N ASN A 426 -15.24 15.87 -15.97
CA ASN A 426 -14.93 15.67 -17.38
C ASN A 426 -14.99 14.18 -17.78
N ASP A 427 -15.42 13.91 -19.01
CA ASP A 427 -15.38 12.56 -19.59
C ASP A 427 -16.05 11.48 -18.71
N SER A 428 -17.07 11.85 -17.95
CA SER A 428 -17.62 11.02 -16.88
C SER A 428 -19.09 10.65 -17.12
N ASN A 429 -19.61 9.72 -16.31
CA ASN A 429 -21.01 9.33 -16.31
C ASN A 429 -21.64 9.50 -14.92
N ILE A 430 -22.68 10.31 -14.84
CA ILE A 430 -23.49 10.52 -13.62
C ILE A 430 -24.88 9.94 -13.88
N SER A 431 -25.15 8.72 -13.40
CA SER A 431 -26.36 8.01 -13.81
C SER A 431 -27.10 7.22 -12.73
N GLY A 432 -28.43 7.17 -12.82
CA GLY A 432 -29.23 6.33 -11.91
C GLY A 432 -29.21 6.78 -10.46
N ASN A 433 -28.77 8.01 -10.17
CA ASN A 433 -28.74 8.55 -8.82
C ASN A 433 -30.10 9.14 -8.45
N SER A 434 -30.48 9.04 -7.17
CA SER A 434 -31.80 9.43 -6.71
C SER A 434 -31.75 10.32 -5.47
N SER A 435 -32.60 11.34 -5.45
CA SER A 435 -32.89 12.20 -4.31
C SER A 435 -34.40 12.27 -4.10
N ASP A 436 -34.90 12.45 -2.89
CA ASP A 436 -36.32 12.77 -2.66
C ASP A 436 -36.62 14.26 -2.74
N PHE A 437 -35.58 15.11 -2.81
CA PHE A 437 -35.68 16.57 -2.87
C PHE A 437 -35.10 17.13 -4.17
N ASP A 438 -33.91 17.74 -4.14
CA ASP A 438 -33.26 18.37 -5.31
C ASP A 438 -32.27 17.41 -6.01
N GLY A 439 -31.93 17.69 -7.27
CA GLY A 439 -30.76 17.19 -8.00
C GLY A 439 -30.47 15.71 -7.83
N GLY A 440 -31.15 14.87 -8.63
CA GLY A 440 -30.95 13.41 -8.57
C GLY A 440 -29.50 13.05 -8.90
N GLY A 441 -28.95 13.67 -9.95
CA GLY A 441 -27.54 13.54 -10.31
C GLY A 441 -26.67 14.47 -9.48
N ILE A 442 -26.83 15.79 -9.67
CA ILE A 442 -26.00 16.82 -9.06
C ILE A 442 -26.89 17.93 -8.49
N THR A 443 -26.66 18.32 -7.24
CA THR A 443 -27.26 19.53 -6.64
C THR A 443 -26.17 20.56 -6.40
N ILE A 444 -26.39 21.80 -6.85
CA ILE A 444 -25.43 22.89 -6.68
C ILE A 444 -26.01 23.90 -5.68
N VAL A 445 -25.54 23.84 -4.44
CA VAL A 445 -25.95 24.79 -3.39
C VAL A 445 -25.21 26.12 -3.57
N SER A 446 -23.91 26.05 -3.84
CA SER A 446 -23.05 27.19 -4.11
C SER A 446 -21.78 26.77 -4.86
N GLY A 447 -20.88 27.74 -5.07
CA GLY A 447 -19.55 27.49 -5.61
C GLY A 447 -19.52 27.39 -7.13
N THR A 448 -18.51 26.70 -7.67
CA THR A 448 -18.25 26.63 -9.12
C THR A 448 -18.41 25.20 -9.61
N VAL A 449 -19.08 25.04 -10.76
CA VAL A 449 -19.27 23.74 -11.41
C VAL A 449 -18.86 23.85 -12.86
N ASN A 450 -17.87 23.07 -13.27
CA ASN A 450 -17.47 22.91 -14.66
C ASN A 450 -17.77 21.47 -15.09
N ILE A 451 -18.58 21.28 -16.12
CA ILE A 451 -18.92 19.96 -16.65
C ILE A 451 -18.64 19.97 -18.15
N SER A 452 -17.77 19.06 -18.61
CA SER A 452 -17.47 18.85 -20.04
C SER A 452 -17.54 17.37 -20.37
N ASP A 453 -17.96 17.04 -21.58
CA ASP A 453 -17.90 15.66 -22.13
C ASP A 453 -18.48 14.58 -21.20
N THR A 454 -19.46 14.95 -20.38
CA THR A 454 -20.03 14.12 -19.31
C THR A 454 -21.48 13.78 -19.61
N THR A 455 -21.84 12.50 -19.43
CA THR A 455 -23.23 12.04 -19.55
C THR A 455 -23.93 12.13 -18.21
N ILE A 456 -25.10 12.77 -18.17
CA ILE A 456 -25.96 12.84 -16.97
C ILE A 456 -27.33 12.26 -17.36
N SER A 457 -27.65 11.07 -16.86
CA SER A 457 -28.81 10.31 -17.35
C SER A 457 -29.49 9.50 -16.25
N GLU A 458 -30.78 9.16 -16.43
CA GLU A 458 -31.51 8.25 -15.52
C GLU A 458 -31.54 8.66 -14.04
N ASN A 459 -31.23 9.92 -13.73
CA ASN A 459 -31.25 10.43 -12.38
C ASN A 459 -32.65 10.95 -12.01
N THR A 460 -33.07 10.72 -10.76
CA THR A 460 -34.42 11.04 -10.28
C THR A 460 -34.40 11.93 -9.05
N ALA A 461 -35.23 12.97 -9.04
CA ALA A 461 -35.41 13.84 -7.88
C ALA A 461 -36.83 14.41 -7.82
N GLY A 462 -37.23 14.93 -6.66
CA GLY A 462 -38.43 15.75 -6.52
C GLY A 462 -38.37 17.00 -7.39
N LEU A 463 -37.19 17.61 -7.49
CA LEU A 463 -36.86 18.77 -8.32
C LEU A 463 -35.53 18.55 -9.05
N GLY A 464 -35.49 18.77 -10.36
CA GLY A 464 -34.25 18.72 -11.15
C GLY A 464 -33.56 17.36 -11.18
N GLY A 465 -34.15 16.35 -11.84
CA GLY A 465 -33.62 14.97 -11.86
C GLY A 465 -32.13 14.86 -12.23
N GLY A 466 -31.65 15.62 -13.23
CA GLY A 466 -30.23 15.64 -13.61
C GLY A 466 -29.38 16.58 -12.76
N ILE A 467 -29.62 17.88 -12.90
CA ILE A 467 -28.93 18.95 -12.16
C ILE A 467 -30.00 19.88 -11.57
N SER A 468 -29.82 20.32 -10.32
CA SER A 468 -30.62 21.38 -9.69
C SER A 468 -29.78 22.53 -9.17
#